data_AF-A0A8T8HTD6-F1
#
_entry.id   AF-A0A8T8HTD6-F1
#
_cell.length_a   1.000
_cell.length_b   1.000
_cell.length_c   1.000
_cell.angle_alpha   90.00
_cell.angle_beta   90.00
_cell.angle_gamma   90.00
#
_symmetry.space_group_name_H-M   'P 1'
#
loop_
_entity.id
_entity.type
_entity.pdbx_description
1 polymer ?
#
loop_
_entity_poly.entity_id
_entity_poly.type
_entity_poly.pdbx_seq_one_letter_code
_entity_poly.pdbx_strand_id
1 'polypeptide(L)'
;MGRLLTDSRAWARLRHDSPTRVLNRALRLSRTSMRRALREFARQLRRGDARQPGWVDAISWWPAPGPEARWLTATARQSLADFVDDHAAAADEAVRGGVADFTARHDLQRSGAVQRRLGEVARPFGVWPQAPFLDNDVIRACTALPAHRRADGTDYKPLLRAAVRGKVPSEAVARQTKGNYLGEEYRGVRLAAPGLRAMLRDSRLADLRLVEPDAVVDSVDRAVAGAGTPFAALNRLLAYDLWLGSLA
;
A
#
# COMPACT_ATOMS: atom_id res chain seq x y z
N MET A 1 -2.28 -22.80 -19.76
CA MET A 1 -1.26 -23.10 -18.73
C MET A 1 0.11 -22.51 -19.06
N GLY A 2 0.63 -22.65 -20.29
CA GLY A 2 1.98 -22.19 -20.68
C GLY A 2 2.30 -20.73 -20.32
N ARG A 3 1.44 -19.77 -20.68
CA ARG A 3 1.65 -18.35 -20.35
C ARG A 3 1.76 -18.07 -18.85
N LEU A 4 0.90 -18.66 -18.02
CA LEU A 4 0.92 -18.48 -16.56
C LEU A 4 2.25 -18.94 -15.95
N LEU A 5 2.80 -20.05 -16.44
CA LEU A 5 4.10 -20.56 -15.99
C LEU A 5 5.25 -19.63 -16.42
N THR A 6 5.23 -19.15 -17.66
CA THR A 6 6.21 -18.19 -18.17
C THR A 6 6.17 -16.90 -17.37
N ASP A 7 4.99 -16.32 -17.17
CA ASP A 7 4.81 -15.08 -16.39
C ASP A 7 5.24 -15.28 -14.94
N SER A 8 4.88 -16.42 -14.32
CA SER A 8 5.28 -16.73 -12.94
C SER A 8 6.81 -16.80 -12.79
N ARG A 9 7.51 -17.39 -13.76
CA ARG A 9 8.99 -17.45 -13.76
C ARG A 9 9.62 -16.07 -13.96
N ALA A 10 9.08 -15.28 -14.90
CA ALA A 10 9.57 -13.93 -15.16
C ALA A 10 9.44 -13.03 -13.92
N TRP A 11 8.24 -12.96 -13.35
CA TRP A 11 7.98 -12.18 -12.13
C TRP A 11 8.79 -12.66 -10.92
N ALA A 12 8.91 -13.97 -10.74
CA ALA A 12 9.73 -14.54 -9.67
C ALA A 12 11.20 -14.14 -9.81
N ARG A 13 11.77 -14.18 -11.02
CA ARG A 13 13.14 -13.74 -11.30
C ARG A 13 13.33 -12.26 -11.00
N LEU A 14 12.42 -11.41 -11.48
CA LEU A 14 12.48 -9.96 -11.28
C LEU A 14 12.38 -9.56 -9.80
N ARG A 15 11.67 -10.35 -8.99
CA ARG A 15 11.36 -10.04 -7.58
C ARG A 15 12.16 -10.89 -6.59
N HIS A 16 13.11 -11.69 -7.08
CA HIS A 16 13.91 -12.61 -6.28
C HIS A 16 13.05 -13.51 -5.37
N ASP A 17 11.95 -14.03 -5.92
CA ASP A 17 11.02 -14.94 -5.23
C ASP A 17 10.98 -16.31 -5.94
N SER A 18 10.25 -17.27 -5.37
CA SER A 18 10.08 -18.60 -5.96
C SER A 18 8.97 -18.60 -7.02
N PRO A 19 9.22 -19.15 -8.22
CA PRO A 19 8.19 -19.33 -9.25
C PRO A 19 6.97 -20.12 -8.77
N THR A 20 7.16 -21.10 -7.88
CA THR A 20 6.04 -21.90 -7.35
C THR A 20 5.19 -21.09 -6.37
N ARG A 21 5.79 -20.18 -5.59
CA ARG A 21 5.05 -19.26 -4.71
C ARG A 21 4.20 -18.28 -5.52
N VAL A 22 4.77 -17.70 -6.58
CA VAL A 22 4.04 -16.81 -7.50
C VAL A 22 2.87 -17.55 -8.16
N LEU A 23 3.13 -18.74 -8.72
CA LEU A 23 2.10 -19.57 -9.35
C LEU A 23 0.98 -19.93 -8.39
N ASN A 24 1.31 -20.40 -7.18
CA ASN A 24 0.32 -20.77 -6.17
C ASN A 24 -0.54 -19.58 -5.74
N ARG A 25 0.06 -18.39 -5.63
CA ARG A 25 -0.70 -17.17 -5.32
C ARG A 25 -1.61 -16.75 -6.45
N ALA A 26 -1.14 -16.80 -7.70
CA ALA A 26 -1.98 -16.53 -8.87
C ALA A 26 -3.17 -17.51 -8.97
N LEU A 27 -2.93 -18.81 -8.76
CA LEU A 27 -3.98 -19.85 -8.74
C LEU A 27 -4.96 -19.71 -7.56
N ARG A 28 -4.49 -19.24 -6.41
CA ARG A 28 -5.37 -18.94 -5.27
C ARG A 28 -6.23 -17.71 -5.59
N LEU A 29 -5.62 -16.65 -6.12
CA LEU A 29 -6.32 -15.42 -6.48
C LEU A 29 -7.40 -15.68 -7.52
N SER A 30 -7.12 -16.48 -8.55
CA SER A 30 -8.10 -16.82 -9.60
C SER A 30 -9.33 -17.58 -9.08
N ARG A 31 -9.27 -18.16 -7.87
CA ARG A 31 -10.36 -18.90 -7.22
C ARG A 31 -10.93 -18.17 -5.99
N THR A 32 -10.47 -16.95 -5.73
CA THR A 32 -10.90 -16.17 -4.57
C THR A 32 -11.72 -14.99 -5.10
N SER A 33 -12.98 -14.87 -4.68
CA SER A 33 -13.78 -13.66 -4.94
C SER A 33 -13.40 -12.53 -3.97
N MET A 34 -13.72 -11.29 -4.32
CA MET A 34 -13.49 -10.13 -3.44
C MET A 34 -14.18 -10.32 -2.08
N ARG A 35 -15.45 -10.75 -2.10
CA ARG A 35 -16.20 -11.12 -0.89
C ARG A 35 -15.47 -12.15 -0.02
N ARG A 36 -14.94 -13.22 -0.62
CA ARG A 36 -14.16 -14.24 0.11
C ARG A 36 -12.87 -13.66 0.70
N ALA A 37 -12.18 -12.79 -0.03
CA ALA A 37 -10.97 -12.13 0.44
C ALA A 37 -11.24 -11.20 1.63
N LEU A 38 -12.31 -10.41 1.59
CA LEU A 38 -12.70 -9.53 2.70
C LEU A 38 -13.08 -10.33 3.96
N ARG A 39 -13.86 -11.39 3.82
CA ARG A 39 -14.19 -12.30 4.95
C ARG A 39 -12.97 -12.98 5.55
N GLU A 40 -11.96 -13.30 4.72
CA GLU A 40 -10.69 -13.84 5.20
C GLU A 40 -9.88 -12.77 5.94
N PHE A 41 -9.85 -11.54 5.41
CA PHE A 41 -9.20 -10.41 6.07
C PHE A 41 -9.83 -10.09 7.44
N ALA A 42 -11.16 -10.05 7.53
CA ALA A 42 -11.89 -9.89 8.78
C ALA A 42 -11.55 -10.99 9.80
N ARG A 43 -11.50 -12.26 9.37
CA ARG A 43 -11.08 -13.37 10.25
C ARG A 43 -9.64 -13.22 10.76
N GLN A 44 -8.72 -12.75 9.91
CA GLN A 44 -7.33 -12.51 10.32
C GLN A 44 -7.21 -11.34 11.31
N LEU A 45 -7.99 -10.28 11.13
CA LEU A 45 -8.07 -9.18 12.10
C LEU A 45 -8.53 -9.67 13.48
N ARG A 46 -9.61 -10.46 13.54
CA ARG A 46 -10.13 -11.01 14.81
C ARG A 46 -9.11 -11.86 15.54
N ARG A 47 -8.33 -12.66 14.79
CA ARG A 47 -7.25 -13.49 15.35
C ARG A 47 -6.02 -12.69 15.78
N GLY A 48 -5.88 -11.45 15.31
CA GLY A 48 -4.64 -10.68 15.47
C GLY A 48 -3.49 -11.21 14.62
N ASP A 49 -3.80 -11.89 13.51
CA ASP A 49 -2.82 -12.46 12.58
C ASP A 49 -2.15 -11.34 11.77
N ALA A 50 -1.16 -10.69 12.37
CA ALA A 50 -0.42 -9.58 11.78
C ALA A 50 0.99 -10.03 11.36
N ARG A 51 1.31 -9.84 10.08
CA ARG A 51 2.63 -10.20 9.51
C ARG A 51 3.11 -9.17 8.50
N GLN A 52 4.42 -9.05 8.34
CA GLN A 52 5.01 -8.25 7.27
C GLN A 52 4.64 -8.88 5.92
N PRO A 53 3.88 -8.19 5.04
CA PRO A 53 3.56 -8.73 3.73
C PRO A 53 4.81 -8.68 2.83
N GLY A 54 5.09 -9.78 2.13
CA GLY A 54 6.07 -9.82 1.06
C GLY A 54 5.48 -9.33 -0.26
N TRP A 55 6.32 -9.12 -1.28
CA TRP A 55 5.85 -8.71 -2.60
C TRP A 55 4.81 -9.70 -3.17
N VAL A 56 5.04 -11.01 -3.01
CA VAL A 56 4.12 -12.04 -3.52
C VAL A 56 2.75 -12.03 -2.83
N ASP A 57 2.64 -11.44 -1.62
CA ASP A 57 1.35 -11.28 -0.94
C ASP A 57 0.45 -10.25 -1.62
N ALA A 58 1.03 -9.34 -2.41
CA ALA A 58 0.28 -8.39 -3.23
C ALA A 58 -0.47 -9.06 -4.39
N ILE A 59 -0.17 -10.33 -4.70
CA ILE A 59 -0.99 -11.15 -5.63
C ILE A 59 -2.23 -11.64 -4.86
N SER A 60 -3.13 -10.70 -4.59
CA SER A 60 -4.37 -10.90 -3.83
C SER A 60 -5.38 -9.79 -4.16
N TRP A 61 -6.65 -9.97 -3.77
CA TRP A 61 -7.62 -8.86 -3.75
C TRP A 61 -7.27 -7.83 -2.69
N TRP A 62 -6.83 -8.32 -1.54
CA TRP A 62 -6.38 -7.53 -0.41
C TRP A 62 -5.26 -8.30 0.30
N PRO A 63 -4.10 -7.68 0.59
CA PRO A 63 -3.07 -8.28 1.43
C PRO A 63 -3.63 -8.57 2.83
N ALA A 64 -3.04 -9.55 3.51
CA ALA A 64 -3.32 -9.82 4.93
C ALA A 64 -3.01 -8.58 5.80
N PRO A 65 -3.60 -8.45 7.01
CA PRO A 65 -3.26 -7.38 7.93
C PRO A 65 -1.75 -7.28 8.16
N GLY A 66 -1.22 -6.07 8.01
CA GLY A 66 0.20 -5.78 8.22
C GLY A 66 0.59 -5.77 9.69
N PRO A 67 1.87 -5.58 10.02
CA PRO A 67 2.36 -5.49 11.40
C PRO A 67 1.65 -4.38 12.21
N GLU A 68 1.19 -3.33 11.55
CA GLU A 68 0.43 -2.24 12.16
C GLU A 68 -0.89 -2.69 12.81
N ALA A 69 -1.46 -3.83 12.41
CA ALA A 69 -2.66 -4.36 13.05
C ALA A 69 -2.41 -4.80 14.51
N ARG A 70 -1.14 -5.03 14.90
CA ARG A 70 -0.76 -5.30 16.29
C ARG A 70 -0.89 -4.08 17.20
N TRP A 71 -0.91 -2.89 16.62
CA TRP A 71 -1.10 -1.66 17.37
C TRP A 71 -2.54 -1.49 17.82
N LEU A 72 -3.50 -2.13 17.14
CA LEU A 72 -4.91 -2.00 17.48
C LEU A 72 -5.23 -2.81 18.73
N THR A 73 -6.08 -2.27 19.60
CA THR A 73 -6.65 -3.05 20.71
C THR A 73 -7.47 -4.22 20.18
N ALA A 74 -7.75 -5.23 21.02
CA ALA A 74 -8.58 -6.36 20.62
C ALA A 74 -9.98 -5.92 20.17
N THR A 75 -10.59 -4.96 20.88
CA THR A 75 -11.89 -4.37 20.55
C THR A 75 -11.84 -3.63 19.22
N ALA A 76 -10.79 -2.82 18.97
CA ALA A 76 -10.65 -2.10 17.71
C ALA A 76 -10.49 -3.05 16.50
N ARG A 77 -9.74 -4.15 16.66
CA ARG A 77 -9.64 -5.19 15.63
C ARG A 77 -10.98 -5.87 15.37
N GLN A 78 -11.77 -6.12 16.42
CA GLN A 78 -13.11 -6.71 16.28
C GLN A 78 -14.04 -5.76 15.53
N SER A 79 -14.12 -4.49 15.94
CA SER A 79 -14.97 -3.49 15.27
C SER A 79 -14.57 -3.29 13.80
N LEU A 80 -13.27 -3.29 13.49
CA LEU A 80 -12.80 -3.21 12.10
C LEU A 80 -13.17 -4.48 11.32
N ALA A 81 -13.08 -5.66 11.93
CA ALA A 81 -13.47 -6.91 11.28
C ALA A 81 -14.98 -6.96 10.98
N ASP A 82 -15.81 -6.46 11.89
CA ASP A 82 -17.26 -6.38 11.71
C ASP A 82 -17.61 -5.40 10.58
N PHE A 83 -16.99 -4.22 10.56
CA PHE A 83 -17.11 -3.27 9.45
C PHE A 83 -16.73 -3.90 8.10
N VAL A 84 -15.64 -4.68 8.05
CA VAL A 84 -15.21 -5.36 6.82
C VAL A 84 -16.22 -6.44 6.39
N ASP A 85 -16.78 -7.19 7.34
CA ASP A 85 -17.77 -8.24 7.02
C ASP A 85 -19.09 -7.64 6.49
N ASP A 86 -19.54 -6.52 7.05
CA ASP A 86 -20.72 -5.79 6.57
C ASP A 86 -20.53 -5.35 5.10
N HIS A 87 -19.34 -4.83 4.77
CA HIS A 87 -19.00 -4.43 3.41
C HIS A 87 -18.74 -5.62 2.48
N ALA A 88 -18.29 -6.77 3.02
CA ALA A 88 -18.13 -7.98 2.23
C ALA A 88 -19.48 -8.52 1.71
N ALA A 89 -20.58 -8.30 2.45
CA ALA A 89 -21.91 -8.66 1.99
C ALA A 89 -22.30 -7.87 0.72
N ALA A 90 -22.01 -6.57 0.71
CA ALA A 90 -22.30 -5.65 -0.39
C ALA A 90 -21.28 -5.68 -1.55
N ALA A 91 -20.13 -6.36 -1.38
CA ALA A 91 -19.10 -6.47 -2.40
C ALA A 91 -19.65 -7.17 -3.66
N ASP A 92 -19.87 -6.39 -4.72
CA ASP A 92 -20.30 -6.86 -6.03
C ASP A 92 -19.25 -7.83 -6.63
N GLU A 93 -19.74 -8.92 -7.24
CA GLU A 93 -18.90 -9.92 -7.90
C GLU A 93 -18.51 -9.49 -9.32
N ALA A 94 -19.18 -8.49 -9.90
CA ALA A 94 -18.95 -8.01 -11.26
C ALA A 94 -17.81 -6.97 -11.36
N VAL A 95 -16.61 -7.31 -10.86
CA VAL A 95 -15.42 -6.48 -11.08
C VAL A 95 -14.98 -6.61 -12.54
N ARG A 96 -15.42 -5.66 -13.38
CA ARG A 96 -15.00 -5.58 -14.80
C ARG A 96 -13.46 -5.50 -14.89
N GLY A 97 -12.84 -6.33 -15.74
CA GLY A 97 -11.39 -6.35 -15.96
C GLY A 97 -10.56 -7.14 -14.93
N GLY A 98 -11.19 -7.66 -13.85
CA GLY A 98 -10.51 -8.46 -12.83
C GLY A 98 -9.66 -7.64 -11.85
N VAL A 99 -8.93 -8.37 -10.97
CA VAL A 99 -8.26 -7.79 -9.79
C VAL A 99 -7.27 -6.68 -10.15
N ALA A 100 -6.45 -6.90 -11.17
CA ALA A 100 -5.41 -5.93 -11.53
C ALA A 100 -5.98 -4.62 -12.09
N ASP A 101 -7.07 -4.67 -12.86
CA ASP A 101 -7.75 -3.46 -13.32
C ASP A 101 -8.50 -2.75 -12.17
N PHE A 102 -9.06 -3.51 -11.23
CA PHE A 102 -9.62 -2.96 -9.99
C PHE A 102 -8.58 -2.22 -9.14
N THR A 103 -7.46 -2.86 -8.85
CA THR A 103 -6.35 -2.25 -8.10
C THR A 103 -5.84 -0.99 -8.80
N ALA A 104 -5.67 -1.02 -10.12
CA ALA A 104 -5.24 0.15 -10.87
C ALA A 104 -6.21 1.33 -10.76
N ARG A 105 -7.54 1.10 -10.79
CA ARG A 105 -8.53 2.16 -10.58
C ARG A 105 -8.48 2.73 -9.17
N HIS A 106 -8.36 1.87 -8.16
CA HIS A 106 -8.23 2.31 -6.78
C HIS A 106 -6.96 3.15 -6.56
N ASP A 107 -5.83 2.74 -7.16
CA ASP A 107 -4.58 3.51 -7.09
C ASP A 107 -4.69 4.87 -7.79
N LEU A 108 -5.43 4.97 -8.90
CA LEU A 108 -5.74 6.25 -9.56
C LEU A 108 -6.57 7.16 -8.66
N GLN A 109 -7.63 6.65 -8.04
CA GLN A 109 -8.47 7.41 -7.11
C GLN A 109 -7.66 7.92 -5.91
N ARG A 110 -6.84 7.04 -5.31
CA ARG A 110 -5.94 7.41 -4.22
C ARG A 110 -4.93 8.49 -4.67
N SER A 111 -4.35 8.35 -5.86
CA SER A 111 -3.41 9.34 -6.40
C SER A 111 -4.08 10.70 -6.61
N GLY A 112 -5.32 10.73 -7.11
CA GLY A 112 -6.11 11.96 -7.23
C GLY A 112 -6.41 12.61 -5.87
N ALA A 113 -6.74 11.83 -4.85
CA ALA A 113 -6.94 12.34 -3.49
C ALA A 113 -5.65 12.93 -2.89
N VAL A 114 -4.50 12.28 -3.10
CA VAL A 114 -3.19 12.79 -2.68
C VAL A 114 -2.85 14.09 -3.41
N GLN A 115 -3.05 14.15 -4.73
CA GLN A 115 -2.80 15.34 -5.53
C GLN A 115 -3.66 16.53 -5.08
N ARG A 116 -4.93 16.29 -4.77
CA ARG A 116 -5.84 17.33 -4.23
C ARG A 116 -5.31 17.91 -2.93
N ARG A 117 -4.98 17.05 -1.96
CA ARG A 117 -4.42 17.48 -0.65
C ARG A 117 -3.10 18.23 -0.82
N LEU A 118 -2.24 17.77 -1.73
CA LEU A 118 -0.99 18.45 -2.04
C LEU A 118 -1.25 19.86 -2.57
N GLY A 119 -2.24 20.03 -3.45
CA GLY A 119 -2.66 21.35 -3.93
C GLY A 119 -3.20 22.25 -2.80
N GLU A 120 -4.03 21.70 -1.91
CA GLU A 120 -4.58 22.43 -0.76
C GLU A 120 -3.46 22.93 0.19
N VAL A 121 -2.49 22.08 0.49
CA VAL A 121 -1.34 22.42 1.35
C VAL A 121 -0.37 23.39 0.67
N ALA A 122 -0.18 23.29 -0.64
CA ALA A 122 0.76 24.11 -1.39
C ALA A 122 0.23 25.52 -1.71
N ARG A 123 -1.10 25.69 -1.82
CA ARG A 123 -1.74 26.94 -2.23
C ARG A 123 -1.37 28.16 -1.37
N PRO A 124 -1.31 28.09 -0.03
CA PRO A 124 -0.87 29.21 0.80
C PRO A 124 0.56 29.68 0.50
N PHE A 125 1.40 28.81 -0.06
CA PHE A 125 2.78 29.12 -0.43
C PHE A 125 2.91 29.63 -1.88
N GLY A 126 1.80 29.88 -2.57
CA GLY A 126 1.81 30.30 -3.98
C GLY A 126 2.28 29.21 -4.94
N VAL A 127 2.22 27.94 -4.53
CA VAL A 127 2.67 26.79 -5.33
C VAL A 127 1.46 26.02 -5.86
N TRP A 128 1.49 25.67 -7.15
CA TRP A 128 0.46 24.87 -7.84
C TRP A 128 1.02 23.57 -8.40
N PRO A 129 1.15 22.52 -7.57
CA PRO A 129 1.63 21.23 -8.01
C PRO A 129 0.76 20.68 -9.14
N GLN A 130 1.38 20.25 -10.23
CA GLN A 130 0.68 19.64 -11.37
C GLN A 130 0.94 18.13 -11.38
N ALA A 131 -0.06 17.35 -11.79
CA ALA A 131 0.07 15.91 -11.97
C ALA A 131 -0.36 15.50 -13.39
N PRO A 132 0.48 15.72 -14.43
CA PRO A 132 0.13 15.43 -15.81
C PRO A 132 -0.30 13.98 -16.07
N PHE A 133 0.22 13.02 -15.29
CA PHE A 133 -0.16 11.61 -15.40
C PHE A 133 -1.57 11.30 -14.85
N LEU A 134 -2.22 12.25 -14.17
CA LEU A 134 -3.60 12.16 -13.71
C LEU A 134 -4.56 12.90 -14.65
N ASP A 135 -4.07 13.40 -15.79
CA ASP A 135 -4.93 13.92 -16.84
C ASP A 135 -5.89 12.83 -17.38
N ASN A 136 -7.11 13.24 -17.71
CA ASN A 136 -8.15 12.31 -18.14
C ASN A 136 -7.82 11.59 -19.44
N ASP A 137 -7.16 12.25 -20.41
CA ASP A 137 -6.73 11.61 -21.66
C ASP A 137 -5.60 10.63 -21.43
N VAL A 138 -4.64 10.97 -20.56
CA VAL A 138 -3.56 10.06 -20.16
C VAL A 138 -4.13 8.82 -19.48
N ILE A 139 -5.07 8.99 -18.55
CA ILE A 139 -5.74 7.88 -17.88
C ILE A 139 -6.51 7.02 -18.87
N ARG A 140 -7.31 7.62 -19.77
CA ARG A 140 -8.04 6.88 -20.81
C ARG A 140 -7.11 6.06 -21.70
N ALA A 141 -6.02 6.66 -22.20
CA ALA A 141 -5.04 5.97 -23.03
C ALA A 141 -4.37 4.82 -22.27
N CYS A 142 -3.98 5.05 -21.00
CA CYS A 142 -3.34 4.04 -20.17
C CYS A 142 -4.29 2.93 -19.71
N THR A 143 -5.61 3.14 -19.72
CA THR A 143 -6.61 2.14 -19.31
C THR A 143 -7.34 1.49 -20.48
N ALA A 144 -7.04 1.91 -21.72
CA ALA A 144 -7.58 1.31 -22.95
C ALA A 144 -7.11 -0.15 -23.16
N LEU A 145 -5.98 -0.53 -22.57
CA LEU A 145 -5.46 -1.89 -22.59
C LEU A 145 -5.77 -2.62 -21.28
N PRO A 146 -6.11 -3.93 -21.32
CA PRO A 146 -6.30 -4.72 -20.09
C PRO A 146 -5.00 -4.79 -19.29
N ALA A 147 -5.09 -4.88 -17.95
CA ALA A 147 -3.93 -4.86 -17.04
C ALA A 147 -2.76 -5.77 -17.47
N HIS A 148 -3.05 -6.98 -17.95
CA HIS A 148 -2.02 -7.95 -18.34
C HIS A 148 -1.21 -7.54 -19.58
N ARG A 149 -1.61 -6.48 -20.30
CA ARG A 149 -0.85 -5.85 -21.40
C ARG A 149 -0.09 -4.60 -20.94
N ARG A 150 -0.39 -4.09 -19.75
CA ARG A 150 0.19 -2.84 -19.20
C ARG A 150 1.44 -3.10 -18.35
N ALA A 151 1.54 -4.30 -17.79
CA ALA A 151 2.67 -4.75 -17.01
C ALA A 151 3.41 -5.88 -17.72
N ASP A 152 4.72 -5.92 -17.53
CA ASP A 152 5.60 -6.95 -18.06
C ASP A 152 6.49 -7.48 -16.92
N GLY A 153 6.74 -8.79 -16.91
CA GLY A 153 7.53 -9.45 -15.87
C GLY A 153 9.05 -9.36 -16.10
N THR A 154 9.48 -8.74 -17.20
CA THR A 154 10.87 -8.66 -17.66
C THR A 154 11.34 -7.22 -17.92
N ASP A 155 10.45 -6.28 -18.22
CA ASP A 155 10.77 -4.87 -18.43
C ASP A 155 9.96 -3.93 -17.52
N TYR A 156 10.61 -2.87 -17.04
CA TYR A 156 9.98 -1.87 -16.18
C TYR A 156 9.31 -0.77 -17.01
N LYS A 157 7.99 -0.64 -16.87
CA LYS A 157 7.14 0.37 -17.55
C LYS A 157 7.36 0.43 -19.08
N PRO A 158 7.28 -0.70 -19.80
CA PRO A 158 7.62 -0.77 -21.23
C PRO A 158 6.79 0.20 -22.09
N LEU A 159 5.50 0.34 -21.80
CA LEU A 159 4.61 1.25 -22.53
C LEU A 159 5.01 2.72 -22.35
N LEU A 160 5.39 3.14 -21.13
CA LEU A 160 5.85 4.50 -20.88
C LEU A 160 7.18 4.76 -21.59
N ARG A 161 8.13 3.82 -21.51
CA ARG A 161 9.43 3.91 -22.19
C ARG A 161 9.26 4.08 -23.69
N ALA A 162 8.32 3.35 -24.30
CA ALA A 162 7.99 3.50 -25.72
C ALA A 162 7.39 4.89 -26.02
N ALA A 163 6.44 5.36 -25.21
CA ALA A 163 5.73 6.62 -25.44
C ALA A 163 6.63 7.88 -25.35
N VAL A 164 7.68 7.83 -24.51
CA VAL A 164 8.63 8.94 -24.30
C VAL A 164 9.94 8.80 -25.06
N ARG A 165 10.12 7.71 -25.83
CA ARG A 165 11.34 7.50 -26.61
C ARG A 165 11.59 8.68 -27.54
N GLY A 166 12.81 9.22 -27.52
CA GLY A 166 13.21 10.38 -28.32
C GLY A 166 12.68 11.72 -27.80
N LYS A 167 11.87 11.74 -26.73
CA LYS A 167 11.35 12.98 -26.09
C LYS A 167 12.06 13.32 -24.78
N VAL A 168 12.79 12.37 -24.22
CA VAL A 168 13.58 12.54 -23.00
C VAL A 168 14.99 11.97 -23.22
N PRO A 169 16.00 12.42 -22.45
CA PRO A 169 17.34 11.85 -22.52
C PRO A 169 17.31 10.33 -22.35
N SER A 170 18.11 9.62 -23.15
CA SER A 170 18.18 8.16 -23.15
C SER A 170 18.53 7.58 -21.79
N GLU A 171 19.36 8.30 -21.03
CA GLU A 171 19.82 7.96 -19.69
C GLU A 171 18.66 7.88 -18.70
N ALA A 172 17.67 8.78 -18.83
CA ALA A 172 16.50 8.79 -17.98
C ALA A 172 15.62 7.54 -18.19
N VAL A 173 15.60 7.02 -19.42
CA VAL A 173 14.85 5.81 -19.81
C VAL A 173 15.63 4.54 -19.51
N ALA A 174 16.96 4.59 -19.55
CA ALA A 174 17.84 3.45 -19.27
C ALA A 174 18.04 3.19 -17.77
N ARG A 175 17.72 4.17 -16.89
CA ARG A 175 17.91 4.04 -15.45
C ARG A 175 17.07 2.90 -14.86
N GLN A 176 17.75 1.92 -14.28
CA GLN A 176 17.12 0.76 -13.65
C GLN A 176 16.94 0.89 -12.14
N THR A 177 17.64 1.82 -11.51
CA THR A 177 17.54 2.06 -10.07
C THR A 177 16.44 3.06 -9.75
N LYS A 178 15.84 2.97 -8.56
CA LYS A 178 15.00 4.02 -7.97
C LYS A 178 15.70 4.50 -6.69
N GLY A 179 15.57 5.78 -6.35
CA GLY A 179 16.10 6.28 -5.08
C GLY A 179 15.49 5.51 -3.90
N ASN A 180 16.33 5.14 -2.95
CA ASN A 180 15.91 4.56 -1.68
C ASN A 180 15.91 5.68 -0.62
N TYR A 181 14.72 6.04 -0.14
CA TYR A 181 14.55 7.11 0.85
C TYR A 181 14.40 6.57 2.28
N LEU A 182 14.50 5.26 2.49
CA LEU A 182 14.37 4.65 3.82
C LEU A 182 15.44 5.15 4.80
N GLY A 183 16.63 5.51 4.30
CA GLY A 183 17.70 6.05 5.15
C GLY A 183 17.28 7.30 5.92
N GLU A 184 16.52 8.19 5.29
CA GLU A 184 15.98 9.39 5.94
C GLU A 184 14.88 9.06 6.94
N GLU A 185 14.02 8.07 6.67
CA GLU A 185 13.00 7.62 7.63
C GLU A 185 13.67 7.07 8.90
N TYR A 186 14.69 6.24 8.75
CA TYR A 186 15.46 5.69 9.87
C TYR A 186 16.25 6.76 10.64
N ARG A 187 16.79 7.77 9.96
CA ARG A 187 17.44 8.90 10.62
C ARG A 187 16.42 9.73 11.40
N GLY A 188 15.29 10.04 10.78
CA GLY A 188 14.21 10.81 11.38
C GLY A 188 13.65 10.15 12.64
N VAL A 189 13.36 8.85 12.59
CA VAL A 189 12.83 8.14 13.77
C VAL A 189 13.84 8.09 14.91
N ARG A 190 15.16 7.94 14.64
CA ARG A 190 16.19 7.99 15.69
C ARG A 190 16.26 9.34 16.37
N LEU A 191 16.19 10.43 15.60
CA LEU A 191 16.19 11.79 16.13
C LEU A 191 14.92 12.09 16.93
N ALA A 192 13.77 11.63 16.45
CA ALA A 192 12.47 11.91 17.06
C ALA A 192 12.08 10.93 18.17
N ALA A 193 12.82 9.84 18.40
CA ALA A 193 12.41 8.73 19.26
C ALA A 193 11.97 9.15 20.68
N PRO A 194 12.69 10.04 21.41
CA PRO A 194 12.22 10.50 22.72
C PRO A 194 10.85 11.19 22.66
N GLY A 195 10.65 12.08 21.68
CA GLY A 195 9.39 12.79 21.47
C GLY A 195 8.25 11.87 21.02
N LEU A 196 8.54 10.91 20.13
CA LEU A 196 7.57 9.90 19.71
C LEU A 196 7.09 9.05 20.89
N ARG A 197 8.01 8.62 21.77
CA ARG A 197 7.66 7.86 22.97
C ARG A 197 6.83 8.68 23.96
N ALA A 198 7.16 9.96 24.15
CA ALA A 198 6.38 10.85 25.00
C ALA A 198 4.95 11.02 24.44
N MET A 199 4.83 11.34 23.15
CA MET A 199 3.53 11.52 22.50
C MET A 199 2.67 10.25 22.55
N LEU A 200 3.26 9.06 22.39
CA LEU A 200 2.53 7.80 22.45
C LEU A 200 2.03 7.46 23.87
N ARG A 201 2.72 7.90 24.92
CA ARG A 201 2.22 7.74 26.31
C ARG A 201 0.95 8.54 26.55
N ASP A 202 0.84 9.71 25.92
CA ASP A 202 -0.30 10.63 26.04
C ASP A 202 -1.24 10.54 24.81
N SER A 203 -1.29 9.37 24.16
CA SER A 203 -1.99 9.17 22.89
C SER A 203 -3.51 9.30 23.03
N ARG A 204 -4.11 10.20 22.24
CA ARG A 204 -5.58 10.35 22.14
C ARG A 204 -6.25 9.13 21.53
N LEU A 205 -5.58 8.44 20.61
CA LEU A 205 -6.06 7.18 20.07
C LEU A 205 -6.13 6.08 21.14
N ALA A 206 -5.22 6.12 22.13
CA ALA A 206 -5.25 5.21 23.26
C ALA A 206 -6.37 5.56 24.26
N ASP A 207 -6.62 6.84 24.51
CA ASP A 207 -7.78 7.31 25.29
C ASP A 207 -9.10 6.78 24.71
N LEU A 208 -9.20 6.70 23.37
CA LEU A 208 -10.34 6.13 22.64
C LEU A 208 -10.32 4.59 22.56
N ARG A 209 -9.35 3.92 23.19
CA ARG A 209 -9.14 2.46 23.17
C ARG A 209 -8.99 1.89 21.75
N LEU A 210 -8.46 2.67 20.82
CA LEU A 210 -8.23 2.23 19.44
C LEU A 210 -6.87 1.56 19.27
N VAL A 211 -5.87 2.03 20.01
CA VAL A 211 -4.50 1.53 19.94
C VAL A 211 -3.93 1.14 21.31
N GLU A 212 -2.97 0.23 21.30
CA GLU A 212 -2.10 -0.15 22.42
C GLU A 212 -0.78 0.63 22.28
N PRO A 213 -0.53 1.68 23.09
CA PRO A 213 0.67 2.53 22.98
C PRO A 213 1.98 1.74 22.97
N ASP A 214 2.11 0.77 23.85
CA ASP A 214 3.33 -0.02 24.02
C ASP A 214 3.68 -0.79 22.74
N ALA A 215 2.69 -1.33 22.03
CA ALA A 215 2.92 -2.01 20.75
C ALA A 215 3.42 -1.06 19.64
N VAL A 216 3.02 0.22 19.71
CA VAL A 216 3.52 1.26 18.80
C VAL A 216 4.94 1.67 19.20
N VAL A 217 5.21 1.84 20.50
CA VAL A 217 6.55 2.12 21.05
C VAL A 217 7.53 1.02 20.66
N ASP A 218 7.16 -0.24 20.78
CA ASP A 218 7.98 -1.38 20.32
C ASP A 218 8.34 -1.26 18.83
N SER A 219 7.41 -0.76 18.01
CA SER A 219 7.66 -0.57 16.58
C SER A 219 8.59 0.61 16.31
N VAL A 220 8.55 1.65 17.15
CA VAL A 220 9.52 2.76 17.14
C VAL A 220 10.89 2.26 17.56
N ASP A 221 10.99 1.47 18.64
CA ASP A 221 12.26 0.94 19.16
C ASP A 221 12.92 -0.01 18.16
N ARG A 222 12.13 -0.86 17.51
CA ARG A 222 12.58 -1.67 16.38
C ARG A 222 13.09 -0.82 15.22
N ALA A 223 12.42 0.28 14.89
CA ALA A 223 12.87 1.19 13.85
C ALA A 223 14.20 1.87 14.22
N VAL A 224 14.35 2.30 15.48
CA VAL A 224 15.59 2.87 16.03
C VAL A 224 16.75 1.87 15.88
N ALA A 225 16.49 0.60 16.16
CA ALA A 225 17.44 -0.50 15.98
C ALA A 225 17.68 -0.91 14.51
N GLY A 226 17.03 -0.24 13.54
CA GLY A 226 17.20 -0.51 12.11
C GLY A 226 16.38 -1.69 11.57
N ALA A 227 15.46 -2.24 12.36
CA ALA A 227 14.55 -3.27 11.88
C ALA A 227 13.45 -2.69 10.98
N GLY A 228 12.83 -3.54 10.16
CA GLY A 228 11.72 -3.13 9.30
C GLY A 228 10.51 -2.65 10.12
N THR A 229 10.04 -1.44 9.82
CA THR A 229 8.89 -0.80 10.46
C THR A 229 7.91 -0.28 9.39
N PRO A 230 6.59 -0.37 9.60
CA PRO A 230 5.61 0.16 8.67
C PRO A 230 5.52 1.70 8.77
N PHE A 231 6.55 2.43 8.32
CA PHE A 231 6.65 3.90 8.43
C PHE A 231 5.41 4.63 7.89
N ALA A 232 4.85 4.16 6.75
CA ALA A 232 3.63 4.74 6.20
C ALA A 232 2.40 4.56 7.10
N ALA A 233 2.32 3.49 7.88
CA ALA A 233 1.27 3.31 8.89
C ALA A 233 1.57 4.15 10.14
N LEU A 234 2.83 4.20 10.57
CA LEU A 234 3.26 4.98 11.74
C LEU A 234 2.97 6.46 11.51
N ASN A 235 3.40 7.03 10.38
CA ASN A 235 3.12 8.43 10.03
C ASN A 235 1.62 8.75 10.02
N ARG A 236 0.76 7.82 9.58
CA ARG A 236 -0.70 8.01 9.62
C ARG A 236 -1.24 7.97 11.05
N LEU A 237 -0.78 7.04 11.88
CA LEU A 237 -1.17 6.97 13.30
C LEU A 237 -0.81 8.27 14.02
N LEU A 238 0.45 8.72 13.89
CA LEU A 238 0.92 9.97 14.50
C LEU A 238 0.12 11.18 14.00
N ALA A 239 -0.18 11.24 12.70
CA ALA A 239 -0.99 12.32 12.14
C ALA A 239 -2.43 12.34 12.70
N TYR A 240 -3.06 11.18 12.89
CA TYR A 240 -4.39 11.11 13.50
C TYR A 240 -4.37 11.48 14.97
N ASP A 241 -3.36 11.04 15.72
CA ASP A 241 -3.22 11.35 17.14
C ASP A 241 -3.02 12.86 17.36
N LEU A 242 -2.14 13.49 16.58
CA LEU A 242 -1.93 14.94 16.57
C LEU A 242 -3.19 15.70 16.18
N TRP A 243 -3.91 15.22 15.15
CA TRP A 243 -5.17 15.85 14.74
C TRP A 243 -6.22 15.79 15.85
N LEU A 244 -6.40 14.63 16.50
CA LEU A 244 -7.29 14.51 17.66
C LEU A 244 -6.87 15.45 18.80
N GLY A 245 -5.57 15.58 19.05
CA GLY A 245 -5.02 16.52 20.02
C GLY A 245 -5.33 17.98 19.69
N SER A 246 -5.47 18.33 18.41
CA SER A 246 -5.84 19.69 17.97
C SER A 246 -7.33 20.02 18.10
N LEU A 247 -8.18 19.02 18.36
CA LEU A 247 -9.62 19.20 18.57
C LEU A 247 -9.99 19.41 20.05
N ALA A 248 -9.07 19.10 20.96
CA ALA A 248 -9.23 19.26 22.41
C ALA A 248 -8.78 20.66 22.85
#